data_AF-A0A6V8LLL8-F1
#
_entry.id   AF-A0A6V8LLL8-F1
#
_cell.length_a   1.000
_cell.length_b   1.000
_cell.length_c   1.000
_cell.angle_alpha   90.00
_cell.angle_beta   90.00
_cell.angle_gamma   90.00
#
_symmetry.space_group_name_H-M   'P 1'
#
loop_
_entity.id
_entity.type
_entity.pdbx_description
1 polymer ?
#
loop_
_entity_poly.entity_id
_entity_poly.type
_entity_poly.pdbx_seq_one_letter_code
_entity_poly.pdbx_strand_id
1 'polypeptide(L)'
;MKIHGERYRTELENAFSVAWRRTRYSEGGWVSWPSRTSGQYARLLEPDRNVYFAGDHLSYYIAWQAGAFESARKVVTDLHARVMAS
;
A
#
# COMPACT_ATOMS: atom_id res chain seq x y z
N MET A 1 -28.58 14.78 -8.93
CA MET A 1 -29.93 14.22 -9.10
C MET A 1 -30.30 13.87 -10.55
N LYS A 2 -29.51 14.23 -11.57
CA LYS A 2 -29.81 13.91 -12.98
C LYS A 2 -29.73 12.42 -13.33
N ILE A 3 -28.92 11.61 -12.63
CA ILE A 3 -28.71 10.19 -12.99
C ILE A 3 -29.78 9.28 -12.34
N HIS A 4 -30.14 9.54 -11.08
CA HIS A 4 -31.02 8.65 -10.30
C HIS A 4 -32.33 9.34 -9.81
N GLY A 5 -32.57 10.59 -10.20
CA GLY A 5 -33.80 11.32 -9.83
C GLY A 5 -34.02 11.42 -8.32
N GLU A 6 -35.29 11.52 -7.92
CA GLU A 6 -35.73 11.59 -6.51
C GLU A 6 -35.33 10.35 -5.71
N ARG A 7 -35.28 9.18 -6.36
CA ARG A 7 -35.01 7.89 -5.69
C ARG A 7 -33.67 7.84 -4.96
N TYR A 8 -32.66 8.57 -5.45
CA TYR A 8 -31.36 8.67 -4.78
C TYR A 8 -31.48 9.18 -3.34
N ARG A 9 -32.45 10.06 -3.06
CA ARG A 9 -32.66 10.61 -1.72
C ARG A 9 -33.53 9.74 -0.84
N THR A 10 -34.43 8.96 -1.44
CA THR A 10 -35.50 8.25 -0.71
C THR A 10 -35.25 6.76 -0.54
N GLU A 11 -34.44 6.13 -1.40
CA GLU A 11 -34.26 4.67 -1.44
C GLU A 11 -32.87 4.21 -0.96
N LEU A 12 -31.90 5.10 -0.78
CA LEU A 12 -30.61 4.75 -0.19
C LEU A 12 -30.74 4.69 1.34
N GLU A 13 -30.59 3.50 1.91
CA GLU A 13 -30.67 3.29 3.36
C GLU A 13 -29.44 3.85 4.08
N ASN A 14 -28.24 3.67 3.51
CA ASN A 14 -26.98 4.05 4.14
C ASN A 14 -25.98 4.59 3.11
N ALA A 15 -25.06 5.43 3.59
CA ALA A 15 -23.93 5.92 2.82
C ALA A 15 -22.68 6.02 3.70
N PHE A 16 -21.51 5.88 3.08
CA PHE A 16 -20.24 6.04 3.75
C PHE A 16 -19.27 6.82 2.86
N SER A 17 -18.41 7.60 3.50
CA SER A 17 -17.33 8.34 2.82
C SER A 17 -16.09 8.32 3.69
N VAL A 18 -14.92 8.30 3.06
CA VAL A 18 -13.62 8.31 3.75
C VAL A 18 -12.80 9.48 3.25
N ALA A 19 -12.34 10.31 4.20
CA ALA A 19 -11.28 11.26 3.94
C ALA A 19 -9.93 10.63 4.29
N TRP A 20 -9.37 9.81 3.39
CA TRP A 20 -8.17 9.00 3.64
C TRP A 20 -6.98 9.78 4.22
N ARG A 21 -6.77 11.02 3.76
CA ARG A 21 -5.74 11.94 4.27
C ARG A 21 -5.89 12.26 5.77
N ARG A 22 -7.10 12.09 6.33
CA ARG A 22 -7.43 12.37 7.74
C ARG A 22 -7.59 11.08 8.56
N THR A 23 -7.44 9.91 7.94
CA THR A 23 -7.50 8.63 8.63
C THR A 23 -6.18 8.41 9.37
N ARG A 24 -6.24 8.38 10.72
CA ARG A 24 -5.06 8.14 11.57
C ARG A 24 -4.35 6.85 11.15
N TYR A 25 -3.02 6.88 11.11
CA TYR A 25 -2.12 5.81 10.65
C TYR A 25 -2.09 5.54 9.13
N SER A 26 -3.14 5.91 8.36
CA SER A 26 -3.09 5.84 6.90
C SER A 26 -2.57 7.13 6.28
N GLU A 27 -3.10 8.28 6.70
CA GLU A 27 -2.69 9.64 6.32
C GLU A 27 -2.69 9.93 4.80
N GLY A 28 -3.25 9.02 4.00
CA GLY A 28 -3.29 9.05 2.54
C GLY A 28 -4.02 7.82 2.01
N GLY A 29 -4.27 7.81 0.69
CA GLY A 29 -4.88 6.64 0.01
C GLY A 29 -3.81 5.62 -0.40
N TRP A 30 -2.83 6.06 -1.19
CA TRP A 30 -1.69 5.29 -1.65
C TRP A 30 -0.61 6.25 -2.17
N VAL A 31 0.59 5.73 -2.40
CA VAL A 31 1.72 6.53 -2.93
C VAL A 31 1.81 6.47 -4.45
N SER A 32 2.56 7.39 -5.05
CA SER A 32 3.15 7.21 -6.37
C SER A 32 4.66 7.42 -6.29
N TRP A 33 5.41 6.66 -7.07
CA TRP A 33 6.87 6.79 -7.14
C TRP A 33 7.27 7.49 -8.43
N PRO A 34 8.22 8.45 -8.38
CA PRO A 34 8.81 9.02 -9.59
C PRO A 34 9.53 7.96 -10.45
N SER A 35 10.13 6.96 -9.80
CA SER A 35 10.75 5.78 -10.42
C SER A 35 10.57 4.57 -9.51
N ARG A 36 10.26 3.41 -10.08
CA ARG A 36 10.18 2.11 -9.38
C ARG A 36 11.40 1.21 -9.65
N THR A 37 12.46 1.78 -10.19
CA THR A 37 13.70 1.03 -10.51
C THR A 37 14.95 1.75 -10.01
N SER A 38 14.82 2.98 -9.50
CA SER A 38 15.95 3.80 -9.07
C SER A 38 15.58 4.73 -7.90
N GLY A 39 16.57 5.44 -7.37
CA GLY A 39 16.37 6.44 -6.31
C GLY A 39 15.91 5.85 -4.98
N GLN A 40 15.00 6.56 -4.30
CA GLN A 40 14.54 6.17 -2.96
C GLN A 40 13.81 4.83 -2.97
N TYR A 41 13.05 4.53 -4.03
CA TYR A 41 12.36 3.25 -4.16
C TYR A 41 13.35 2.08 -4.13
N ALA A 42 14.39 2.13 -4.95
CA ALA A 42 15.42 1.09 -4.99
C ALA A 42 16.13 0.95 -3.64
N ARG A 43 16.43 2.06 -2.94
CA ARG A 43 17.07 2.00 -1.62
C ARG A 43 16.20 1.33 -0.56
N LEU A 44 14.89 1.56 -0.58
CA LEU A 44 13.93 0.98 0.38
C LEU A 44 13.69 -0.52 0.17
N LEU A 45 14.03 -1.06 -1.00
CA LEU A 45 13.99 -2.50 -1.27
C LEU A 45 15.17 -3.26 -0.62
N GLU A 46 16.23 -2.55 -0.27
CA GLU A 46 17.43 -3.13 0.35
C GLU A 46 17.38 -2.99 1.87
N PRO A 47 17.76 -4.03 2.64
CA PRO A 47 17.81 -3.93 4.08
C PRO A 47 18.86 -2.91 4.57
N ASP A 48 18.68 -2.44 5.79
CA ASP A 48 19.72 -1.74 6.55
C ASP A 48 19.96 -2.46 7.88
N ARG A 49 21.04 -3.25 7.93
CA ARG A 49 21.32 -4.16 9.06
C ARG A 49 20.08 -5.00 9.37
N ASN A 50 19.49 -4.85 10.55
CA ASN A 50 18.33 -5.63 10.99
C ASN A 50 16.98 -4.98 10.63
N VAL A 51 16.98 -3.93 9.82
CA VAL A 51 15.78 -3.20 9.41
C VAL A 51 15.45 -3.55 7.96
N TYR A 52 14.21 -3.97 7.73
CA TYR A 52 13.64 -4.28 6.43
C TYR A 52 12.32 -3.53 6.27
N PHE A 53 11.98 -3.13 5.05
CA PHE A 53 10.74 -2.42 4.75
C PHE A 53 9.86 -3.24 3.82
N ALA A 54 8.56 -3.31 4.14
CA ALA A 54 7.54 -3.97 3.32
C ALA A 54 6.26 -3.11 3.30
N GLY A 55 5.46 -3.28 2.26
CA GLY A 55 4.20 -2.56 2.05
C GLY A 55 3.83 -2.54 0.57
N ASP A 56 2.57 -2.23 0.26
CA ASP A 56 2.10 -2.14 -1.14
C ASP A 56 2.97 -1.16 -1.96
N HIS A 57 3.42 -0.09 -1.30
CA HIS A 57 4.32 0.93 -1.85
C HIS A 57 5.74 0.43 -2.18
N LEU A 58 6.11 -0.79 -1.79
CA LEU A 58 7.40 -1.43 -2.13
C LEU A 58 7.20 -2.66 -3.03
N SER A 59 6.15 -2.60 -3.84
CA SER A 59 5.85 -3.57 -4.89
C SER A 59 5.45 -2.87 -6.18
N TYR A 60 5.37 -3.62 -7.27
CA TYR A 60 4.76 -3.12 -8.53
C TYR A 60 3.23 -3.06 -8.48
N TYR A 61 2.59 -3.57 -7.42
CA TYR A 61 1.13 -3.59 -7.21
C TYR A 61 0.68 -2.58 -6.15
N ILE A 62 1.08 -1.32 -6.33
CA ILE A 62 0.71 -0.21 -5.43
C ILE A 62 -0.81 -0.07 -5.30
N ALA A 63 -1.27 0.29 -4.10
CA ALA A 63 -2.68 0.41 -3.70
C ALA A 63 -3.46 -0.90 -3.57
N TRP A 64 -2.83 -2.05 -3.83
CA TRP A 64 -3.47 -3.35 -3.73
C TRP A 64 -2.92 -4.18 -2.57
N GLN A 65 -3.81 -4.90 -1.90
CA GLN A 65 -3.42 -5.86 -0.84
C GLN A 65 -2.44 -6.91 -1.36
N ALA A 66 -2.56 -7.34 -2.62
CA ALA A 66 -1.63 -8.25 -3.27
C ALA A 66 -0.18 -7.71 -3.25
N GLY A 67 0.01 -6.40 -3.44
CA GLY A 67 1.33 -5.78 -3.35
C GLY A 67 1.92 -5.79 -1.94
N ALA A 68 1.08 -5.60 -0.93
CA ALA A 68 1.50 -5.72 0.47
C ALA A 68 1.95 -7.16 0.80
N PHE A 69 1.19 -8.17 0.35
CA PHE A 69 1.58 -9.56 0.55
C PHE A 69 2.85 -9.95 -0.20
N GLU A 70 3.02 -9.46 -1.44
CA GLU A 70 4.19 -9.77 -2.25
C GLU A 70 5.48 -9.17 -1.67
N SER A 71 5.44 -7.90 -1.26
CA SER A 71 6.59 -7.27 -0.60
C SER A 71 6.95 -7.95 0.73
N ALA A 72 5.94 -8.35 1.53
CA ALA A 72 6.15 -9.09 2.76
C ALA A 72 6.80 -10.46 2.49
N ARG A 73 6.33 -11.20 1.48
CA ARG A 73 6.93 -12.47 1.06
C ARG A 73 8.40 -12.29 0.69
N LYS A 74 8.73 -11.28 -0.10
CA LYS A 74 10.12 -10.96 -0.47
C LYS A 74 10.98 -10.71 0.76
N VAL A 75 10.57 -9.78 1.62
CA VAL A 75 11.34 -9.40 2.82
C VAL A 75 11.58 -10.58 3.76
N VAL A 76 10.54 -11.38 4.02
CA VAL A 76 10.67 -12.56 4.89
C VAL A 76 11.62 -13.59 4.28
N THR A 77 11.57 -13.79 2.96
CA THR A 77 12.48 -14.70 2.24
C THR A 77 13.92 -14.20 2.33
N ASP A 78 14.17 -12.91 2.10
CA ASP A 78 15.51 -12.32 2.16
C ASP A 78 16.10 -12.41 3.58
N LEU A 79 15.29 -12.11 4.60
CA LEU A 79 15.68 -12.25 6.01
C LEU A 79 16.01 -13.71 6.34
N HIS A 80 15.17 -14.65 5.92
CA HIS A 80 15.40 -16.07 6.14
C HIS A 80 16.73 -16.51 5.52
N ALA A 81 16.97 -16.17 4.25
CA ALA A 81 18.22 -16.51 3.55
C ALA A 81 19.46 -15.97 4.28
N ARG A 82 19.41 -14.72 4.77
CA ARG A 82 20.52 -14.11 5.52
C ARG A 82 20.81 -14.86 6.83
N VAL A 83 19.77 -15.15 7.60
CA VAL A 83 19.91 -15.83 8.90
C VAL A 83 20.45 -17.25 8.72
N MET A 84 20.01 -17.95 7.67
CA MET A 84 20.50 -19.31 7.38
C MET A 84 21.95 -19.36 6.87
N ALA A 85 22.50 -18.25 6.39
CA ALA A 85 23.88 -18.14 5.92
C ALA A 85 24.87 -17.68 7.01
N SER A 86 24.38 -17.40 8.22
CA SER A 86 25.18 -16.98 9.39
C SER A 86 25.56 -18.20 10.23
#